data_AF-A0A1J6IV69-F1
#
_entry.id   AF-A0A1J6IV69-F1
#
_cell.length_a   1.000
_cell.length_b   1.000
_cell.length_c   1.000
_cell.angle_alpha   90.00
_cell.angle_beta   90.00
_cell.angle_gamma   90.00
#
_symmetry.space_group_name_H-M   'P 1'
#
loop_
_entity.id
_entity.type
_entity.pdbx_description
1 polymer ?
#
loop_
_entity_poly.entity_id
_entity_poly.type
_entity_poly.pdbx_seq_one_letter_code
_entity_poly.pdbx_strand_id
1 'polypeptide(L)'
;AYGQEVNKDKSCFIKYHDIDPRINRRIKKWTGYNHASFLFTYLGCPIYTCRKRINLLTDLATKVVSKSGAWQSKMLPAGSKALIIKHIL
;
A
#
# COMPACT_ATOMS: atom_id res chain seq x y z
N ALA A 1 5.01 -29.62 -8.38
CA ALA A 1 4.74 -28.17 -8.43
C ALA A 1 3.63 -27.88 -7.43
N TYR A 2 3.83 -26.93 -6.51
CA TYR A 2 2.78 -26.53 -5.57
C TYR A 2 1.62 -25.94 -6.39
N GLY A 3 0.45 -26.58 -6.38
CA GLY A 3 -0.72 -26.28 -7.23
C GLY A 3 -1.44 -24.98 -6.87
N GLN A 4 -0.70 -23.95 -6.50
CA GLN A 4 -1.24 -22.63 -6.18
C GLN A 4 -1.27 -21.77 -7.45
N GLU A 5 -2.44 -21.23 -7.76
CA GLU A 5 -2.60 -20.27 -8.84
C GLU A 5 -2.37 -18.84 -8.34
N VAL A 6 -1.75 -18.02 -9.20
CA VAL A 6 -1.52 -16.60 -8.93
C VAL A 6 -2.72 -15.79 -9.41
N ASN A 7 -3.25 -14.93 -8.55
CA ASN A 7 -4.36 -14.03 -8.89
C ASN A 7 -3.87 -12.92 -9.84
N LYS A 8 -4.24 -13.02 -11.12
CA LYS A 8 -3.82 -12.08 -12.16
C LYS A 8 -4.38 -10.66 -12.00
N ASP A 9 -5.50 -10.49 -11.31
CA ASP A 9 -6.11 -9.17 -11.07
C ASP A 9 -5.38 -8.39 -9.97
N LYS A 10 -4.81 -9.12 -9.01
CA LYS A 10 -4.01 -8.54 -7.90
C LYS A 10 -2.52 -8.51 -8.20
N SER A 11 -2.08 -9.20 -9.25
CA SER A 11 -0.67 -9.29 -9.64
C SER A 11 -0.36 -8.38 -10.83
N CYS A 12 0.75 -7.66 -10.71
CA CYS A 12 1.25 -6.77 -11.74
C CYS A 12 2.78 -6.82 -11.74
N PHE A 13 3.38 -6.31 -12.81
CA PHE A 13 4.82 -6.06 -12.84
C PHE A 13 5.07 -4.56 -12.85
N ILE A 14 6.21 -4.18 -12.27
CA ILE A 14 6.65 -2.80 -12.16
C ILE A 14 8.07 -2.73 -12.70
N LYS A 15 8.38 -1.63 -13.38
CA LYS A 15 9.70 -1.37 -13.96
C LYS A 15 10.26 -0.07 -13.40
N TYR A 16 11.58 0.05 -13.49
CA TYR A 16 12.25 1.32 -13.26
C TYR A 16 11.84 2.36 -14.31
N HIS A 17 11.99 3.64 -13.97
CA HIS A 17 11.66 4.76 -14.84
C HIS A 17 12.46 4.69 -16.16
N ASP A 18 11.92 5.26 -17.23
CA ASP A 18 12.57 5.42 -18.56
C ASP A 18 12.92 4.15 -19.36
N ILE A 19 12.37 2.99 -19.03
CA ILE A 19 12.59 1.79 -19.86
C ILE A 19 11.75 1.85 -21.15
N ASP A 20 12.32 1.41 -22.28
CA ASP A 20 11.66 1.31 -23.60
C ASP A 20 10.26 0.64 -23.51
N PRO A 21 9.20 1.25 -24.07
CA PRO A 21 7.86 0.66 -24.16
C PRO A 21 7.82 -0.75 -24.78
N ARG A 22 8.76 -1.10 -25.65
CA ARG A 22 8.89 -2.45 -26.24
C ARG A 22 9.13 -3.52 -25.18
N ILE A 23 9.84 -3.19 -24.11
CA ILE A 23 10.07 -4.10 -22.98
C ILE A 23 8.77 -4.37 -22.25
N ASN A 24 7.90 -3.36 -22.09
CA ASN A 24 6.59 -3.51 -21.47
C ASN A 24 5.73 -4.52 -22.23
N ARG A 25 5.70 -4.41 -23.56
CA ARG A 25 4.98 -5.34 -24.43
C ARG A 25 5.55 -6.76 -24.35
N ARG A 26 6.88 -6.91 -24.25
CA ARG A 26 7.52 -8.22 -24.08
C ARG A 26 7.17 -8.86 -22.73
N ILE A 27 7.28 -8.13 -21.63
CA ILE A 27 6.95 -8.64 -20.29
C ILE A 27 5.47 -9.02 -20.21
N LYS A 28 4.57 -8.18 -20.72
CA LYS A 28 3.14 -8.50 -20.77
C LYS A 28 2.86 -9.72 -21.65
N LYS A 29 3.54 -9.88 -22.79
CA LYS A 29 3.41 -11.06 -23.65
C LYS A 29 3.90 -12.34 -22.97
N TRP A 30 4.99 -12.29 -22.21
CA TRP A 30 5.58 -13.46 -21.55
C TRP A 30 4.86 -13.84 -20.26
N THR A 31 4.44 -12.87 -19.47
CA THR A 31 3.88 -13.12 -18.13
C THR A 31 2.36 -13.05 -18.08
N GLY A 32 1.73 -12.35 -19.02
CA GLY A 32 0.29 -12.08 -19.03
C GLY A 32 -0.18 -11.05 -17.99
N TYR A 33 0.71 -10.54 -17.13
CA TYR A 33 0.36 -9.55 -16.12
C TYR A 33 0.31 -8.13 -16.71
N ASN A 34 -0.44 -7.24 -16.04
CA ASN A 34 -0.49 -5.83 -16.40
C ASN A 34 0.69 -5.06 -15.78
N HIS A 35 1.07 -3.97 -16.44
CA HIS A 35 2.06 -3.03 -15.94
C HIS A 35 1.41 -2.10 -14.92
N ALA A 36 2.00 -1.99 -13.73
CA ALA A 36 1.62 -1.00 -12.73
C ALA A 36 2.66 0.11 -12.64
N SER A 37 2.20 1.32 -12.33
CA SER A 37 3.05 2.47 -12.05
C SER A 37 3.46 2.50 -10.57
N PHE A 38 4.67 2.98 -10.29
CA PHE A 38 4.97 3.57 -8.98
C PHE A 38 4.19 4.88 -8.83
N LEU A 39 3.71 5.28 -7.65
CA LEU A 39 3.75 4.66 -6.31
C LEU A 39 2.66 3.59 -6.14
N PHE A 40 2.93 2.49 -5.41
CA PHE A 40 1.89 1.51 -5.07
C PHE A 40 1.87 1.17 -3.58
N THR A 41 0.74 0.63 -3.10
CA THR A 41 0.56 0.23 -1.70
C THR A 41 0.84 -1.26 -1.53
N TYR A 42 1.71 -1.61 -0.59
CA TYR A 42 1.99 -2.97 -0.19
C TYR A 42 1.76 -3.12 1.31
N LEU A 43 0.91 -4.07 1.70
CA LEU A 43 0.54 -4.32 3.11
C LEU A 43 0.08 -3.04 3.85
N GLY A 44 -0.60 -2.14 3.14
CA GLY A 44 -1.10 -0.87 3.71
C GLY A 44 -0.08 0.27 3.76
N CYS A 45 1.16 0.06 3.30
CA CYS A 45 2.21 1.07 3.26
C CYS A 45 2.59 1.41 1.80
N PRO A 46 2.77 2.70 1.46
CA PRO A 46 3.25 3.09 0.13
C PRO A 46 4.72 2.71 -0.08
N ILE A 47 5.01 2.01 -1.19
CA ILE A 47 6.39 1.73 -1.64
C ILE A 47 6.78 2.76 -2.70
N TYR A 48 7.85 3.53 -2.42
CA TYR A 48 8.44 4.52 -3.32
C TYR A 48 9.91 4.23 -3.62
N THR A 49 10.35 4.67 -4.81
CA THR A 49 11.77 4.67 -5.23
C THR A 49 12.42 6.06 -5.14
N CYS A 50 11.64 7.11 -4.86
CA CYS A 50 12.14 8.49 -4.75
C CYS A 50 12.65 8.81 -3.34
N ARG A 51 13.18 10.03 -3.14
CA ARG A 51 13.47 10.53 -1.79
C ARG A 51 12.20 10.54 -0.94
N LYS A 52 12.33 10.18 0.34
CA LYS A 52 11.22 10.23 1.32
C LYS A 52 10.64 11.64 1.36
N ARG A 53 9.33 11.76 1.14
CA ARG A 53 8.57 13.00 1.26
C ARG A 53 7.34 12.75 2.12
N ILE A 54 6.98 13.73 2.95
CA ILE A 54 5.86 13.62 3.89
C ILE A 54 4.54 13.35 3.16
N ASN A 55 4.34 13.97 2.00
CA ASN A 55 3.15 13.80 1.17
C ASN A 55 2.88 12.35 0.73
N LEU A 56 3.91 11.50 0.63
CA LEU A 56 3.76 10.08 0.27
C LEU A 56 3.10 9.29 1.41
N LEU A 57 3.24 9.75 2.66
CA LEU A 57 2.73 9.08 3.87
C LEU A 57 1.41 9.69 4.35
N THR A 58 0.87 10.70 3.67
CA THR A 58 -0.36 11.40 4.10
C THR A 58 -1.55 10.45 4.20
N ASP A 59 -1.73 9.53 3.25
CA ASP A 59 -2.82 8.54 3.31
C ASP A 59 -2.67 7.61 4.52
N LEU A 60 -1.44 7.21 4.85
CA LEU A 60 -1.15 6.42 6.05
C LEU A 60 -1.48 7.23 7.31
N ALA A 61 -1.09 8.50 7.36
CA ALA A 61 -1.42 9.38 8.48
C ALA A 61 -2.93 9.57 8.64
N THR A 62 -3.68 9.74 7.55
CA THR A 62 -5.14 9.84 7.57
C THR A 62 -5.80 8.56 8.08
N LYS A 63 -5.29 7.37 7.72
CA LYS A 63 -5.74 6.09 8.28
C LYS A 63 -5.54 6.01 9.79
N VAL A 64 -4.40 6.50 10.28
CA VAL A 64 -4.12 6.55 11.72
C VAL A 64 -5.07 7.53 12.43
N VAL A 65 -5.19 8.76 11.91
CA VAL A 65 -6.08 9.78 12.49
C VAL A 65 -7.55 9.34 12.49
N SER A 66 -8.04 8.75 11.40
CA SER A 66 -9.41 8.23 11.32
C SER A 66 -9.66 7.09 12.31
N LYS A 67 -8.69 6.20 12.53
CA LYS A 67 -8.76 5.15 13.55
C LYS A 67 -8.85 5.77 14.96
N SER A 68 -8.03 6.78 15.26
CA SER A 68 -8.05 7.50 16.52
C SER A 68 -9.37 8.23 16.75
N GLY A 69 -9.90 8.91 15.74
CA GLY A 69 -11.20 9.58 15.80
C GLY A 69 -12.36 8.60 16.02
N ALA A 70 -12.32 7.43 15.37
CA ALA A 70 -13.31 6.39 15.60
C ALA A 70 -13.31 5.91 17.07
N TRP A 71 -12.17 5.82 17.74
CA TRP A 71 -12.12 5.49 19.17
C TRP A 71 -12.62 6.61 20.07
N GLN A 72 -12.39 7.87 19.68
CA GLN A 72 -12.94 9.01 20.41
C GLN A 72 -14.47 9.01 20.36
N SER A 73 -15.06 8.69 19.20
CA SER A 73 -16.51 8.65 18.98
C SER A 73 -17.23 7.50 19.71
N LYS A 74 -16.53 6.39 19.99
CA LYS A 74 -17.08 5.33 20.83
C LYS A 74 -17.15 5.81 22.29
N MET A 75 -18.27 5.55 22.97
CA MET A 75 -18.41 5.78 24.43
C MET A 75 -17.52 4.79 25.20
N LEU A 76 -16.21 5.02 25.16
CA LEU A 76 -15.23 4.35 25.97
C LEU A 76 -14.89 5.25 27.17
N PRO A 77 -14.72 4.68 28.38
CA PRO A 77 -14.19 5.41 29.52
C PRO A 77 -12.83 6.05 29.19
N ALA A 78 -12.53 7.22 29.77
CA ALA A 78 -11.30 7.97 29.49
C ALA A 78 -10.03 7.13 29.70
N GLY A 79 -10.00 6.28 30.73
CA GLY A 79 -8.88 5.36 30.98
C GLY A 79 -8.69 4.32 29.86
N SER A 80 -9.78 3.71 29.39
CA SER A 80 -9.74 2.76 28.27
C SER A 80 -9.30 3.44 26.96
N LYS A 81 -9.72 4.69 26.73
CA LYS A 81 -9.25 5.50 25.58
C LYS A 81 -7.74 5.73 25.62
N ALA A 82 -7.19 6.12 26.77
CA ALA A 82 -5.76 6.35 26.93
C ALA A 82 -4.92 5.07 26.72
N LEU A 83 -5.41 3.93 27.22
CA LEU A 83 -4.74 2.63 27.03
C LEU A 83 -4.69 2.19 25.57
N ILE A 84 -5.81 2.36 24.83
CA ILE A 84 -5.87 2.02 23.41
C ILE A 84 -4.96 2.92 22.58
N ILE A 85 -4.94 4.23 22.86
CA ILE A 85 -4.03 5.18 22.21
C ILE A 85 -2.59 4.74 22.48
N LYS A 86 -2.18 4.55 23.73
CA LYS A 86 -0.81 4.17 24.09
C LYS A 86 -0.35 2.83 23.49
N HIS A 87 -1.27 1.87 23.31
CA HIS A 87 -0.91 0.53 22.84
C HIS A 87 -0.85 0.44 21.31
N ILE A 88 -1.62 1.27 20.59
CA ILE A 88 -1.73 1.17 19.13
C ILE A 88 -0.92 2.28 18.42
N LEU A 89 -0.73 3.43 19.05
CA LEU A 89 0.12 4.54 18.59
C LEU A 89 1.45 4.54 19.35
#